data_AF-A0A1H9U910-F1
#
_entry.id   AF-A0A1H9U910-F1
#
_cell.length_a   1.000
_cell.length_b   1.000
_cell.length_c   1.000
_cell.angle_alpha   90.00
_cell.angle_beta   90.00
_cell.angle_gamma   90.00
#
_symmetry.space_group_name_H-M   'P 1'
#
loop_
_entity.id
_entity.type
_entity.pdbx_description
1 polymer ?
#
loop_
_entity_poly.entity_id
_entity_poly.type
_entity_poly.pdbx_seq_one_letter_code
_entity_poly.pdbx_strand_id
1 'polypeptide(L)'
;MTDFIEVKPLKTFDNGSGLKTADSEPFKVERGEANALKAFGLVSFENDAASVEAPEEKPVPAPIQSDAGASQAAKTTKKKD
;
A
#
# COMPACT_ATOMS: atom_id res chain seq x y z
N MET A 1 -22.54 -18.33 17.01
CA MET A 1 -22.94 -18.11 15.60
C MET A 1 -21.85 -17.24 15.00
N THR A 2 -21.19 -17.68 13.92
CA THR A 2 -20.12 -16.90 13.29
C THR A 2 -20.72 -15.86 12.37
N ASP A 3 -20.41 -14.59 12.59
CA ASP A 3 -20.85 -13.50 11.73
C ASP A 3 -19.91 -13.38 10.53
N PHE A 4 -20.44 -13.68 9.34
CA PHE A 4 -19.74 -13.44 8.08
C PHE A 4 -20.15 -12.09 7.50
N ILE A 5 -19.17 -11.35 6.97
CA ILE A 5 -19.39 -10.08 6.29
C ILE A 5 -18.74 -10.10 4.91
N GLU A 6 -19.38 -9.43 3.97
CA GLU A 6 -18.91 -9.32 2.59
C GLU A 6 -17.94 -8.14 2.47
N VAL A 7 -16.76 -8.41 1.92
CA VAL A 7 -15.69 -7.43 1.75
C VAL A 7 -15.23 -7.39 0.30
N LYS A 8 -14.94 -6.18 -0.18
CA LYS A 8 -14.39 -5.95 -1.52
C LYS A 8 -12.88 -5.74 -1.42
N PRO A 9 -12.05 -6.54 -2.12
CA PRO A 9 -10.62 -6.32 -2.17
C PRO A 9 -10.29 -4.99 -2.86
N LEU A 10 -9.37 -4.23 -2.27
CA LEU A 10 -8.84 -2.97 -2.82
C LEU A 10 -7.44 -3.13 -3.41
N LYS A 11 -6.70 -4.14 -2.97
CA LYS A 11 -5.33 -4.43 -3.37
C LYS A 11 -5.15 -5.91 -3.62
N THR A 12 -4.01 -6.26 -4.22
CA THR A 12 -3.62 -7.66 -4.38
C THR A 12 -3.00 -8.17 -3.08
N PHE A 13 -3.58 -9.21 -2.48
CA PHE A 13 -3.08 -9.86 -1.27
C PHE A 13 -3.45 -11.35 -1.25
N ASP A 14 -2.71 -12.14 -0.48
CA ASP A 14 -3.01 -13.55 -0.22
C ASP A 14 -3.54 -13.70 1.20
N ASN A 15 -4.70 -14.33 1.36
CA ASN A 15 -5.30 -14.62 2.67
C ASN A 15 -5.32 -16.13 2.99
N GLY A 16 -4.50 -16.94 2.31
CA GLY A 16 -4.44 -18.39 2.50
C GLY A 16 -5.57 -19.16 1.82
N SER A 17 -6.65 -18.48 1.40
CA SER A 17 -7.67 -19.05 0.51
C SER A 17 -7.32 -18.89 -0.98
N GLY A 18 -6.28 -18.11 -1.27
CA GLY A 18 -5.82 -17.78 -2.61
C GLY A 18 -5.51 -16.29 -2.77
N LEU A 19 -4.93 -15.95 -3.92
CA LEU A 19 -4.61 -14.58 -4.28
C LEU A 19 -5.89 -13.79 -4.60
N LYS A 20 -6.18 -12.77 -3.81
CA LYS A 20 -7.22 -11.78 -4.07
C LYS A 20 -6.61 -10.59 -4.76
N THR A 21 -7.26 -10.07 -5.79
CA THR A 21 -6.84 -8.87 -6.54
C THR A 21 -7.87 -7.77 -6.36
N ALA A 22 -7.53 -6.52 -6.68
CA ALA A 22 -8.47 -5.40 -6.62
C ALA A 22 -9.70 -5.58 -7.54
N ASP A 23 -9.56 -6.35 -8.62
CA ASP A 23 -10.63 -6.69 -9.56
C ASP A 23 -11.40 -7.96 -9.18
N SER A 24 -10.99 -8.64 -8.11
CA SER A 24 -11.71 -9.84 -7.64
C SER A 24 -13.09 -9.47 -7.10
N GLU A 25 -14.04 -10.38 -7.28
CA GLU A 25 -15.39 -10.22 -6.74
C GLU A 25 -15.36 -10.11 -5.20
N PRO A 26 -16.32 -9.38 -4.60
CA PRO A 26 -16.50 -9.37 -3.16
C PRO A 26 -16.62 -10.78 -2.60
N PHE A 27 -16.07 -11.00 -1.42
CA PHE A 27 -16.07 -12.31 -0.79
C PHE A 27 -16.41 -12.22 0.69
N LYS A 28 -16.98 -13.31 1.23
CA LYS A 28 -17.40 -13.39 2.62
C LYS A 28 -16.27 -13.87 3.50
N VAL A 29 -16.03 -13.14 4.57
CA VAL A 29 -15.03 -13.45 5.61
C VAL A 29 -15.65 -13.28 6.99
N GLU A 30 -15.07 -13.93 8.00
CA GLU A 30 -15.49 -13.74 9.38
C GLU A 30 -15.26 -12.28 9.80
N ARG A 31 -16.15 -11.75 10.65
CA ARG A 31 -16.06 -10.36 11.13
C ARG A 31 -14.69 -9.99 11.72
N GLY A 32 -14.02 -10.93 12.39
CA GLY A 32 -12.67 -10.73 12.93
C GLY A 32 -11.61 -10.56 11.84
N GLU A 33 -11.60 -11.45 10.85
CA GLU A 33 -10.67 -11.39 9.70
C GLU A 33 -10.93 -10.15 8.84
N ALA A 34 -12.19 -9.84 8.58
CA ALA A 34 -12.59 -8.68 7.81
C ALA A 34 -12.10 -7.36 8.40
N ASN A 35 -12.16 -7.22 9.73
CA ASN A 35 -11.67 -6.03 10.42
C ASN A 35 -10.14 -5.94 10.36
N ALA A 36 -9.43 -7.07 10.45
CA ALA A 36 -7.98 -7.10 10.26
C ALA A 36 -7.61 -6.66 8.84
N LEU A 37 -8.24 -7.24 7.80
CA LEU A 37 -7.99 -6.88 6.40
C LEU A 37 -8.32 -5.41 6.10
N LYS A 38 -9.39 -4.85 6.69
CA LYS A 38 -9.72 -3.42 6.59
C LYS A 38 -8.66 -2.56 7.28
N ALA A 39 -8.18 -2.95 8.45
CA ALA A 39 -7.13 -2.23 9.17
C ALA A 39 -5.80 -2.17 8.40
N PHE A 40 -5.51 -3.19 7.58
CA PHE A 40 -4.37 -3.18 6.66
C PHE A 40 -4.63 -2.43 5.34
N GLY A 41 -5.86 -1.93 5.13
CA GLY A 41 -6.26 -1.27 3.89
C GLY A 41 -6.25 -2.20 2.67
N LEU A 42 -6.50 -3.50 2.89
CA LEU A 42 -6.53 -4.53 1.85
C LEU A 42 -7.93 -4.72 1.28
N VAL A 43 -8.97 -4.51 2.09
CA VAL A 43 -10.38 -4.65 1.71
C VAL A 43 -11.20 -3.47 2.23
N SER A 44 -12.37 -3.25 1.62
CA SER A 44 -13.42 -2.35 2.10
C SER A 44 -14.72 -3.10 2.34
N PHE A 45 -15.58 -2.60 3.22
CA PHE A 45 -16.93 -3.13 3.37
C PHE A 45 -17.81 -2.55 2.25
N GLU A 46 -18.69 -3.35 1.65
CA GLU A 46 -19.59 -2.86 0.59
C GLU A 46 -20.42 -1.63 1.02
N ASN A 47 -20.73 -1.52 2.32
CA ASN A 47 -21.46 -0.39 2.86
C ASN A 47 -20.59 0.88 3.12
N ASP A 48 -19.27 0.74 3.01
CA ASP A 48 -18.26 1.81 3.16
C ASP A 48 -17.78 2.32 1.79
N ALA A 49 -18.20 1.67 0.68
CA ALA A 49 -17.81 2.02 -0.69
C ALA A 49 -18.29 3.42 -1.13
N ALA A 50 -19.11 4.10 -0.32
CA ALA A 50 -19.46 5.51 -0.53
C ALA A 50 -18.46 6.52 0.07
N SER A 51 -17.42 6.07 0.80
CA SER A 51 -16.53 6.98 1.54
C SER A 51 -15.03 6.85 1.21
N VAL A 52 -14.65 6.00 0.26
CA VAL A 52 -13.25 5.91 -0.18
C VAL A 52 -13.09 6.74 -1.45
N GLU A 53 -12.85 8.05 -1.25
CA GLU A 53 -12.10 8.86 -2.20
C GLU A 53 -10.89 8.05 -2.68
N ALA A 54 -10.87 7.78 -3.99
CA ALA A 54 -9.72 7.21 -4.66
C ALA A 54 -8.46 8.00 -4.27
N PRO A 55 -7.37 7.36 -3.83
CA PRO A 55 -6.08 8.01 -3.92
C PRO A 55 -5.83 8.24 -5.41
N GLU A 56 -6.01 9.47 -5.87
CA GLU A 56 -5.48 9.92 -7.14
C GLU A 56 -4.01 9.49 -7.19
N GLU A 57 -3.74 8.51 -8.04
CA GLU A 57 -2.44 8.23 -8.59
C GLU A 57 -1.92 9.54 -9.21
N LYS A 58 -1.17 10.32 -8.45
CA LYS A 58 -0.32 11.35 -9.04
C LYS A 58 0.96 10.65 -9.46
N PRO A 59 1.23 10.51 -10.77
CA PRO A 59 2.51 9.98 -11.23
C PRO A 59 3.58 10.90 -10.69
N VAL A 60 4.53 10.36 -9.93
CA VAL A 60 5.74 11.09 -9.55
C VAL A 60 6.47 11.36 -10.87
N PRO A 61 6.51 12.59 -11.39
CA PRO A 61 7.28 12.83 -12.59
C PRO A 61 8.74 12.75 -12.17
N ALA A 62 9.51 11.88 -12.81
CA ALA A 62 10.94 12.05 -12.84
C ALA A 62 11.24 13.28 -13.73
N PRO A 63 12.04 14.24 -13.27
CA PRO A 63 12.94 14.90 -14.19
C PRO A 63 14.38 14.72 -13.71
N ILE A 64 15.14 14.06 -14.57
CA ILE A 64 16.58 14.25 -14.73
C ILE A 64 16.94 15.75 -14.74
N GLN A 65 17.84 16.18 -13.86
CA GLN A 65 18.76 17.27 -14.16
C GLN A 65 20.16 16.88 -13.68
N SER A 66 20.91 16.33 -14.64
CA SER A 66 22.35 16.38 -14.68
C SER A 66 22.83 17.85 -14.77
N ASP A 67 24.04 18.06 -14.25
CA ASP A 67 24.95 19.17 -14.51
C ASP A 67 24.79 20.44 -13.66
N ALA A 68 25.75 20.64 -12.74
CA ALA A 68 26.81 21.65 -12.90
C ALA A 68 27.29 22.19 -11.54
N GLY A 69 28.50 21.78 -11.15
CA GLY A 69 29.48 22.76 -10.69
C GLY A 69 29.62 23.00 -9.18
N ALA A 70 30.81 22.60 -8.69
CA ALA A 70 31.71 23.43 -7.90
C ALA A 70 31.23 23.83 -6.48
N SER A 71 31.96 23.58 -5.39
CA SER A 71 33.41 23.49 -5.22
C SER A 71 33.70 23.15 -3.75
N GLN A 72 34.74 22.32 -3.53
CA GLN A 72 35.79 22.44 -2.49
C GLN A 72 35.34 22.39 -1.01
N ALA A 73 36.00 21.72 -0.07
CA ALA A 73 37.41 21.34 0.10
C ALA A 73 37.45 20.09 1.02
N ALA A 74 38.15 19.01 0.67
CA ALA A 74 39.56 18.76 0.97
C ALA A 74 39.96 18.93 2.46
N LYS A 75 40.16 17.81 3.17
CA LYS A 75 41.42 17.39 3.84
C LYS A 75 41.20 16.04 4.55
N THR A 76 41.76 14.92 4.10
CA THR A 76 43.16 14.46 4.21
C THR A 76 43.45 13.70 5.53
N THR A 77 43.42 12.37 5.43
CA THR A 77 44.39 11.36 5.93
C THR A 77 44.86 11.30 7.40
N LYS A 78 44.78 10.07 7.96
CA LYS A 78 45.89 9.25 8.54
C LYS A 78 46.44 9.55 9.96
N LYS A 79 46.16 8.63 10.90
CA LYS A 79 47.04 7.89 11.87
C LYS A 79 46.21 7.53 13.11
N LYS A 80 46.09 6.25 13.48
CA LYS A 80 47.02 5.41 14.27
C LYS A 80 47.10 5.90 15.72
N ASP A 81 46.37 5.22 16.59
CA ASP A 81 46.85 4.79 17.91
C ASP A 81 46.54 3.28 18.03
#